data_AF-A0A2I0QP30-F1
#
_entry.id   AF-A0A2I0QP30-F1
#
_cell.length_a   1.000
_cell.length_b   1.000
_cell.length_c   1.000
_cell.angle_alpha   90.00
_cell.angle_beta   90.00
_cell.angle_gamma   90.00
#
_symmetry.space_group_name_H-M   'P 1'
#
loop_
_entity.id
_entity.type
_entity.pdbx_description
1 polymer ?
#
loop_
_entity_poly.entity_id
_entity_poly.type
_entity_poly.pdbx_seq_one_letter_code
_entity_poly.pdbx_strand_id
1 'polypeptide(L)'
;MKIAGTLLKRGIKVIDMSADFRLPADVYENTYKIKHTAINLMDEAVYGIPEIFREKIRTARLIANPGCYATSAILGLAGVCAAKFKDKIYSDKIVVDAKSGTSGAGKKTEEGLLHSEIYNNLKPYNVSFHRHRPEIENVLKNFSDANLKVSFTPTLLPISRGIITNIHIFLKENFGAAGFNEIAEHYTKIYKDEFFVRLVDGVQLKDVLHTNLCEISLNFDAHTNRIIIISQ
;
A
#
# COMPACT_ATOMS: atom_id res chain seq x y z
N MET A 1 -19.25 -7.86 4.02
CA MET A 1 -20.11 -8.45 2.97
C MET A 1 -21.62 -8.30 3.24
N LYS A 2 -22.22 -9.04 4.20
CA LYS A 2 -23.68 -9.07 4.42
C LYS A 2 -24.27 -7.68 4.70
N ILE A 3 -23.67 -6.95 5.65
CA ILE A 3 -24.15 -5.62 6.06
C ILE A 3 -24.08 -4.63 4.89
N ALA A 4 -22.96 -4.59 4.16
CA ALA A 4 -22.80 -3.74 2.98
C ALA A 4 -23.91 -3.99 1.95
N GLY A 5 -24.22 -5.25 1.64
CA GLY A 5 -25.31 -5.60 0.73
C GLY A 5 -26.69 -5.15 1.22
N THR A 6 -26.98 -5.24 2.52
CA THR A 6 -28.23 -4.74 3.11
C THR A 6 -28.35 -3.22 2.99
N LEU A 7 -27.27 -2.48 3.23
CA LEU A 7 -27.25 -1.02 3.15
C LEU A 7 -27.39 -0.52 1.70
N LEU A 8 -26.66 -1.13 0.76
CA LEU A 8 -26.72 -0.78 -0.65
C LEU A 8 -28.12 -0.99 -1.25
N LYS A 9 -28.81 -2.08 -0.88
CA LYS A 9 -30.22 -2.32 -1.28
C LYS A 9 -31.17 -1.22 -0.82
N ARG A 10 -30.84 -0.49 0.24
CA ARG A 10 -31.61 0.65 0.76
C ARG A 10 -31.18 1.99 0.15
N GLY A 11 -30.30 1.98 -0.86
CA GLY A 11 -29.78 3.20 -1.49
C GLY A 11 -28.68 3.92 -0.70
N ILE A 12 -28.18 3.33 0.40
CA ILE A 12 -27.16 3.93 1.25
C ILE A 12 -25.78 3.64 0.66
N LYS A 13 -24.94 4.67 0.49
CA LYS A 13 -23.53 4.50 0.11
C LYS A 13 -22.74 3.88 1.28
N VAL A 14 -21.78 3.01 0.96
CA VAL A 14 -20.99 2.26 1.94
C VAL A 14 -19.50 2.51 1.70
N ILE A 15 -18.79 2.84 2.78
CA ILE A 15 -17.32 2.80 2.83
C ILE A 15 -16.96 1.64 3.75
N ASP A 16 -16.48 0.54 3.17
CA ASP A 16 -16.11 -0.67 3.91
C ASP A 16 -14.66 -0.57 4.36
N MET A 17 -14.46 -0.49 5.68
CA MET A 17 -13.13 -0.45 6.31
C MET A 17 -12.48 -1.83 6.41
N SER A 18 -13.22 -2.91 6.15
CA SER A 18 -12.71 -4.28 6.11
C SER A 18 -12.03 -4.58 4.76
N ALA A 19 -11.57 -5.83 4.59
CA ALA A 19 -10.92 -6.29 3.37
C ALA A 19 -11.89 -6.91 2.35
N ASP A 20 -13.18 -6.99 2.66
CA ASP A 20 -14.14 -7.83 1.95
C ASP A 20 -14.19 -7.54 0.44
N PHE A 21 -14.11 -6.27 0.03
CA PHE A 21 -14.27 -5.87 -1.36
C PHE A 21 -12.98 -5.33 -2.00
N ARG A 22 -11.81 -5.56 -1.38
CA ARG A 22 -10.53 -5.00 -1.85
C ARG A 22 -9.85 -5.80 -2.96
N LEU A 23 -10.16 -7.08 -3.06
CA LEU A 23 -9.48 -8.06 -3.91
C LEU A 23 -10.50 -8.79 -4.77
N PRO A 24 -10.14 -9.28 -5.97
CA PRO A 24 -10.94 -10.24 -6.72
C PRO A 24 -11.33 -11.46 -5.87
N ALA A 25 -12.47 -12.10 -6.16
CA ALA A 25 -13.05 -13.13 -5.29
C ALA A 25 -12.09 -14.30 -5.04
N ASP A 26 -11.49 -14.83 -6.10
CA ASP A 26 -10.52 -15.92 -6.05
C ASP A 26 -9.28 -15.55 -5.23
N VAL A 27 -8.76 -14.33 -5.40
CA VAL A 27 -7.61 -13.84 -4.62
C VAL A 27 -7.98 -13.63 -3.16
N TYR A 28 -9.18 -13.09 -2.87
CA TYR A 28 -9.71 -12.93 -1.52
C TYR A 28 -9.82 -14.29 -0.82
N GLU A 29 -10.48 -15.27 -1.43
CA GLU A 29 -10.69 -16.59 -0.84
C GLU A 29 -9.36 -17.29 -0.56
N ASN A 30 -8.40 -17.18 -1.47
CA ASN A 30 -7.05 -17.71 -1.28
C ASN A 30 -6.29 -17.02 -0.15
N THR A 31 -6.50 -15.72 0.05
CA THR A 31 -5.78 -14.89 1.04
C THR A 31 -6.38 -15.01 2.44
N TYR A 32 -7.70 -14.96 2.54
CA TYR A 32 -8.43 -14.92 3.81
C TYR A 32 -8.94 -16.29 4.26
N LYS A 33 -8.87 -17.30 3.39
CA LYS A 33 -9.39 -18.66 3.64
C LYS A 33 -10.88 -18.68 3.99
N ILE A 34 -11.63 -17.74 3.44
CA ILE A 34 -13.06 -17.54 3.66
C ILE A 34 -13.72 -17.32 2.30
N LYS A 35 -14.82 -18.05 2.04
CA LYS A 35 -15.61 -17.92 0.81
C LYS A 35 -16.23 -16.52 0.70
N HIS A 36 -16.11 -15.88 -0.45
CA HIS A 36 -16.71 -14.57 -0.69
C HIS A 36 -18.21 -14.72 -0.97
N THR A 37 -19.07 -14.19 -0.10
CA THR A 37 -20.53 -14.37 -0.19
C THR A 37 -21.25 -13.29 -0.99
N ALA A 38 -20.54 -12.24 -1.43
CA ALA A 38 -21.13 -11.06 -2.07
C ALA A 38 -20.47 -10.75 -3.42
N ILE A 39 -20.17 -11.80 -4.21
CA ILE A 39 -19.45 -11.69 -5.49
C ILE A 39 -20.11 -10.67 -6.43
N ASN A 40 -21.43 -10.63 -6.45
CA ASN A 40 -22.23 -9.70 -7.25
C ASN A 40 -22.04 -8.21 -6.90
N LEU A 41 -21.44 -7.89 -5.74
CA LEU A 41 -21.14 -6.51 -5.33
C LEU A 41 -19.69 -6.12 -5.63
N MET A 42 -18.83 -7.06 -6.04
CA MET A 42 -17.41 -6.79 -6.25
C MET A 42 -17.18 -5.90 -7.47
N ASP A 43 -17.97 -6.06 -8.52
CA ASP A 43 -17.89 -5.21 -9.72
C ASP A 43 -18.36 -3.76 -9.46
N GLU A 44 -19.16 -3.54 -8.41
CA GLU A 44 -19.60 -2.21 -7.97
C GLU A 44 -18.56 -1.54 -7.04
N ALA A 45 -17.68 -2.32 -6.41
CA ALA A 45 -16.73 -1.83 -5.44
C ALA A 45 -15.59 -1.05 -6.11
N VAL A 46 -15.33 0.17 -5.62
CA VAL A 46 -14.18 0.97 -6.04
C VAL A 46 -13.14 0.99 -4.93
N TYR A 47 -11.89 0.69 -5.27
CA TYR A 47 -10.79 0.74 -4.32
C TYR A 47 -10.47 2.18 -3.91
N GLY A 48 -10.40 2.43 -2.61
CA GLY A 48 -10.44 3.77 -2.02
C GLY A 48 -9.10 4.50 -1.91
N ILE A 49 -8.33 4.62 -3.00
CA ILE A 49 -7.16 5.53 -3.07
C ILE A 49 -7.49 6.69 -4.01
N PRO A 50 -7.81 7.90 -3.49
CA PRO A 50 -8.17 9.06 -4.31
C PRO A 50 -7.12 9.41 -5.36
N GLU A 51 -5.84 9.37 -5.03
CA GLU A 51 -4.72 9.69 -5.92
C GLU A 51 -4.68 8.83 -7.19
N ILE A 52 -5.35 7.67 -7.18
CA ILE A 52 -5.37 6.71 -8.30
C ILE A 52 -6.78 6.58 -8.90
N PHE A 53 -7.82 6.58 -8.06
CA PHE A 53 -9.18 6.20 -8.44
C PHE A 53 -10.22 7.31 -8.26
N ARG A 54 -9.80 8.58 -8.09
CA ARG A 54 -10.68 9.75 -7.84
C ARG A 54 -11.97 9.76 -8.65
N GLU A 55 -11.86 9.64 -9.97
CA GLU A 55 -13.04 9.74 -10.85
C GLU A 55 -14.02 8.58 -10.65
N LYS A 56 -13.51 7.35 -10.40
CA LYS A 56 -14.37 6.20 -10.05
C LYS A 56 -15.00 6.38 -8.66
N ILE A 57 -14.25 6.94 -7.71
CA ILE A 57 -14.72 7.17 -6.33
C ILE A 57 -15.89 8.17 -6.30
N ARG A 58 -15.87 9.22 -7.13
CA ARG A 58 -16.93 10.26 -7.17
C ARG A 58 -18.34 9.70 -7.34
N THR A 59 -18.49 8.69 -8.19
CA THR A 59 -19.78 8.07 -8.51
C THR A 59 -20.03 6.76 -7.75
N ALA A 60 -19.03 6.24 -7.03
CA ALA A 60 -19.13 4.98 -6.31
C ALA A 60 -20.23 4.99 -5.23
N ARG A 61 -20.88 3.84 -5.09
CA ARG A 61 -21.80 3.52 -3.99
C ARG A 61 -21.16 2.62 -2.95
N LEU A 62 -20.17 1.82 -3.35
CA LEU A 62 -19.39 0.96 -2.49
C LEU A 62 -17.90 1.30 -2.66
N ILE A 63 -17.28 1.79 -1.59
CA ILE A 63 -15.84 2.05 -1.55
C ILE A 63 -15.19 0.98 -0.68
N ALA A 64 -14.23 0.25 -1.24
CA ALA A 64 -13.36 -0.65 -0.51
C ALA A 64 -12.18 0.16 0.03
N ASN A 65 -12.24 0.57 1.30
CA ASN A 65 -11.19 1.37 1.91
C ASN A 65 -9.90 0.56 2.00
N PRO A 66 -8.74 1.08 1.59
CA PRO A 66 -7.49 0.33 1.53
C PRO A 66 -6.98 -0.10 2.91
N GLY A 67 -6.14 -1.13 2.93
CA GLY A 67 -5.34 -1.52 4.08
C GLY A 67 -4.22 -0.52 4.34
N CYS A 68 -3.88 -0.28 5.60
CA CYS A 68 -2.93 0.78 5.98
C CYS A 68 -1.53 0.62 5.36
N TYR A 69 -0.93 -0.58 5.42
CA TYR A 69 0.33 -0.84 4.71
C TYR A 69 0.17 -0.81 3.20
N ALA A 70 -1.00 -1.23 2.69
CA ALA A 70 -1.27 -1.23 1.26
C ALA A 70 -1.26 0.20 0.73
N THR A 71 -1.91 1.14 1.42
CA THR A 71 -1.90 2.57 1.07
C THR A 71 -0.49 3.13 0.92
N SER A 72 0.35 2.99 1.97
CA SER A 72 1.71 3.53 1.95
C SER A 72 2.57 2.85 0.87
N ALA A 73 2.49 1.52 0.73
CA ALA A 73 3.25 0.81 -0.29
C ALA A 73 2.79 1.14 -1.73
N ILE A 74 1.47 1.24 -1.97
CA ILE A 74 0.92 1.55 -3.29
C ILE A 74 1.29 2.97 -3.70
N LEU A 75 1.11 3.96 -2.83
CA LEU A 75 1.50 5.35 -3.13
C LEU A 75 3.02 5.45 -3.33
N GLY A 76 3.81 4.77 -2.51
CA GLY A 76 5.26 4.68 -2.71
C GLY A 76 5.65 4.03 -4.05
N LEU A 77 4.93 3.02 -4.53
CA LEU A 77 5.25 2.27 -5.76
C LEU A 77 4.64 2.84 -7.05
N ALA A 78 3.60 3.68 -6.96
CA ALA A 78 2.80 4.09 -8.10
C ALA A 78 3.62 4.69 -9.25
N GLY A 79 4.56 5.59 -8.95
CA GLY A 79 5.38 6.26 -9.97
C GLY A 79 6.38 5.31 -10.64
N VAL A 80 7.09 4.47 -9.89
CA VAL A 80 8.10 3.57 -10.45
C VAL A 80 7.49 2.39 -11.22
N CYS A 81 6.26 2.00 -10.88
CA CYS A 81 5.52 0.91 -11.53
C CYS A 81 4.78 1.33 -12.82
N ALA A 82 4.92 2.58 -13.26
CA ALA A 82 4.34 3.06 -14.50
C ALA A 82 4.80 2.25 -15.73
N ALA A 83 3.91 2.00 -16.69
CA ALA A 83 4.16 1.18 -17.87
C ALA A 83 5.45 1.54 -18.64
N LYS A 84 5.81 2.83 -18.71
CA LYS A 84 7.05 3.28 -19.38
C LYS A 84 8.34 2.79 -18.71
N PHE A 85 8.29 2.39 -17.44
CA PHE A 85 9.42 1.89 -16.67
C PHE A 85 9.42 0.37 -16.49
N LYS A 86 8.40 -0.35 -17.00
CA LYS A 86 8.24 -1.80 -16.78
C LYS A 86 9.47 -2.61 -17.17
N ASP A 87 10.10 -2.25 -18.28
CA ASP A 87 11.29 -2.94 -18.80
C ASP A 87 12.60 -2.35 -18.25
N LYS A 88 12.54 -1.39 -17.33
CA LYS A 88 13.68 -0.69 -16.73
C LYS A 88 13.98 -1.15 -15.30
N ILE A 89 13.04 -1.84 -14.67
CA ILE A 89 13.16 -2.39 -13.31
C ILE A 89 13.08 -3.92 -13.31
N TYR A 90 13.54 -4.57 -12.25
CA TYR A 90 13.27 -5.98 -12.01
C TYR A 90 11.92 -6.15 -11.33
N SER A 91 10.89 -6.52 -12.10
CA SER A 91 9.50 -6.63 -11.62
C SER A 91 9.32 -7.69 -10.53
N ASP A 92 10.23 -8.66 -10.42
CA ASP A 92 10.21 -9.75 -9.45
C ASP A 92 11.09 -9.51 -8.21
N LYS A 93 11.76 -8.36 -8.14
CA LYS A 93 12.69 -7.97 -7.05
C LYS A 93 12.24 -6.71 -6.33
N ILE A 94 10.95 -6.61 -6.03
CA ILE A 94 10.40 -5.50 -5.24
C ILE A 94 10.36 -5.94 -3.78
N VAL A 95 11.10 -5.25 -2.91
CA VAL A 95 11.10 -5.54 -1.46
C VAL A 95 10.44 -4.39 -0.72
N VAL A 96 9.39 -4.71 0.02
CA VAL A 96 8.66 -3.79 0.89
C VAL A 96 8.91 -4.23 2.33
N ASP A 97 9.65 -3.42 3.06
CA ASP A 97 9.91 -3.60 4.48
C ASP A 97 9.25 -2.46 5.27
N ALA A 98 8.14 -2.78 5.94
CA ALA A 98 7.32 -1.78 6.61
C ALA A 98 7.35 -1.95 8.12
N LYS A 99 7.28 -0.83 8.84
CA LYS A 99 7.21 -0.80 10.30
C LYS A 99 5.95 -0.05 10.71
N SER A 100 5.23 -0.52 11.72
CA SER A 100 3.98 0.10 12.17
C SER A 100 3.83 0.07 13.68
N GLY A 101 3.14 1.07 14.23
CA GLY A 101 2.70 1.07 15.61
C GLY A 101 1.61 0.03 15.91
N THR A 102 1.40 -0.25 17.20
CA THR A 102 0.49 -1.31 17.67
C THR A 102 -0.99 -1.08 17.38
N SER A 103 -1.43 0.17 17.16
CA SER A 103 -2.84 0.45 16.84
C SER A 103 -3.32 -0.22 15.55
N GLY A 104 -2.42 -0.61 14.64
CA GLY A 104 -2.76 -1.37 13.44
C GLY A 104 -3.36 -2.75 13.72
N ALA A 105 -3.08 -3.35 14.87
CA ALA A 105 -3.66 -4.62 15.30
C ALA A 105 -5.11 -4.47 15.82
N GLY A 106 -5.57 -3.23 16.05
CA GLY A 106 -6.87 -2.93 16.61
C GLY A 106 -6.95 -3.11 18.13
N LYS A 107 -8.17 -3.15 18.68
CA LYS A 107 -8.44 -3.20 20.12
C LYS A 107 -8.56 -4.64 20.68
N LYS A 108 -7.93 -5.61 20.02
CA LYS A 108 -8.00 -7.01 20.48
C LYS A 108 -7.11 -7.21 21.69
N THR A 109 -7.53 -8.09 22.59
CA THR A 109 -6.71 -8.52 23.73
C THR A 109 -6.01 -9.81 23.34
N GLU A 110 -4.75 -9.70 22.95
CA GLU A 110 -3.89 -10.82 22.55
C GLU A 110 -2.58 -10.70 23.33
N GLU A 111 -2.03 -11.82 23.79
CA GLU A 111 -0.81 -11.85 24.62
C GLU A 111 0.33 -11.08 23.96
N GLY A 112 0.57 -11.32 22.67
CA GLY A 112 1.60 -10.64 21.90
C GLY A 112 1.40 -9.13 21.67
N LEU A 113 0.29 -8.55 22.13
CA LEU A 113 -0.01 -7.11 22.09
C LEU A 113 0.00 -6.47 23.49
N LEU A 114 0.24 -7.25 24.55
CA LEU A 114 0.38 -6.72 25.91
C LEU A 114 1.57 -5.77 25.97
N HIS A 115 1.47 -4.73 26.80
CA HIS A 115 2.53 -3.72 26.93
C HIS A 115 3.89 -4.34 27.26
N SER A 116 3.93 -5.37 28.13
CA SER A 116 5.17 -6.08 28.49
C SER A 116 5.84 -6.79 27.30
N GLU A 117 5.07 -7.27 26.32
CA GLU A 117 5.59 -7.95 25.13
C GLU A 117 6.10 -6.97 24.07
N ILE A 118 5.53 -5.77 24.05
CA ILE A 118 5.80 -4.74 23.04
C ILE A 118 6.88 -3.76 23.48
N TYR A 119 6.89 -3.36 24.75
CA TYR A 119 7.76 -2.31 25.25
C TYR A 119 9.24 -2.66 25.04
N ASN A 120 10.01 -1.71 24.50
CA ASN A 120 11.42 -1.90 24.11
C ASN A 120 11.69 -3.08 23.17
N ASN A 121 10.71 -3.45 22.34
CA ASN A 121 10.83 -4.57 21.42
C ASN A 121 10.52 -4.16 19.97
N LEU A 122 11.14 -4.83 19.00
CA LEU A 122 10.79 -4.78 17.58
C LEU A 122 10.52 -6.20 17.10
N LYS A 123 9.32 -6.43 16.56
CA LYS A 123 8.88 -7.79 16.22
C LYS A 123 8.42 -7.90 14.78
N PRO A 124 9.23 -8.47 13.87
CA PRO A 124 8.76 -8.92 12.57
C PRO A 124 7.64 -9.96 12.74
N TYR A 125 6.62 -9.90 11.89
CA TYR A 125 5.49 -10.83 11.95
C TYR A 125 4.93 -11.10 10.56
N ASN A 126 4.25 -12.24 10.39
CA ASN A 126 3.71 -12.66 9.09
C ASN A 126 4.77 -12.55 7.97
N VAL A 127 6.00 -12.95 8.29
CA VAL A 127 7.14 -12.90 7.37
C VAL A 127 6.85 -13.84 6.20
N SER A 128 7.28 -13.45 4.99
CA SER A 128 7.07 -14.17 3.73
C SER A 128 5.63 -14.16 3.18
N PHE A 129 4.61 -13.98 4.03
CA PHE A 129 3.23 -13.78 3.58
C PHE A 129 2.43 -12.90 4.55
N HIS A 130 2.02 -11.73 4.08
CA HIS A 130 1.05 -10.87 4.75
C HIS A 130 -0.10 -10.55 3.80
N ARG A 131 -1.32 -10.44 4.35
CA ARG A 131 -2.57 -10.29 3.59
C ARG A 131 -2.68 -9.03 2.72
N HIS A 132 -1.87 -8.00 3.02
CA HIS A 132 -1.76 -6.81 2.18
C HIS A 132 -0.87 -6.99 0.94
N ARG A 133 -0.03 -8.04 0.85
CA ARG A 133 0.77 -8.30 -0.37
C ARG A 133 -0.11 -8.45 -1.62
N PRO A 134 -1.11 -9.35 -1.67
CA PRO A 134 -1.96 -9.47 -2.84
C PRO A 134 -2.76 -8.19 -3.12
N GLU A 135 -3.06 -7.39 -2.09
CA GLU A 135 -3.74 -6.10 -2.25
C GLU A 135 -2.85 -5.09 -2.99
N ILE A 136 -1.59 -4.96 -2.57
CA ILE A 136 -0.58 -4.13 -3.24
C ILE A 136 -0.40 -4.59 -4.69
N GLU A 137 -0.13 -5.88 -4.91
CA GLU A 137 0.09 -6.44 -6.25
C GLU A 137 -1.14 -6.25 -7.15
N ASN A 138 -2.35 -6.44 -6.63
CA ASN A 138 -3.59 -6.26 -7.40
C ASN A 138 -3.79 -4.81 -7.86
N VAL A 139 -3.54 -3.84 -6.99
CA VAL A 139 -3.70 -2.42 -7.36
C VAL A 139 -2.63 -1.99 -8.35
N LEU A 140 -1.39 -2.48 -8.20
CA LEU A 140 -0.29 -2.08 -9.08
C LEU A 140 -0.46 -2.50 -10.55
N LYS A 141 -1.30 -3.50 -10.84
CA LYS A 141 -1.72 -3.88 -12.20
C LYS A 141 -2.39 -2.74 -12.98
N ASN A 142 -2.88 -1.70 -12.31
CA ASN A 142 -3.45 -0.53 -12.99
C ASN A 142 -2.38 0.37 -13.64
N PHE A 143 -1.10 0.22 -13.28
CA PHE A 143 -0.01 1.06 -13.79
C PHE A 143 0.76 0.42 -14.94
N SER A 144 0.83 -0.91 -14.97
CA SER A 144 1.47 -1.67 -16.04
C SER A 144 0.96 -3.12 -16.11
N ASP A 145 1.17 -3.75 -17.26
CA ASP A 145 0.97 -5.18 -17.51
C ASP A 145 2.12 -6.05 -16.95
N ALA A 146 3.09 -5.44 -16.24
CA ALA A 146 4.20 -6.16 -15.65
C ALA A 146 3.71 -7.13 -14.57
N ASN A 147 4.27 -8.34 -14.57
CA ASN A 147 4.07 -9.28 -13.48
C ASN A 147 4.93 -8.87 -12.27
N LEU A 148 4.45 -7.88 -11.52
CA LEU A 148 5.11 -7.37 -10.32
C LEU A 148 4.97 -8.39 -9.18
N LYS A 149 6.09 -8.78 -8.57
CA LYS A 149 6.12 -9.65 -7.39
C LYS A 149 6.72 -8.88 -6.21
N VAL A 150 5.94 -8.76 -5.14
CA VAL A 150 6.31 -7.99 -3.95
C VAL A 150 6.70 -8.93 -2.83
N SER A 151 7.94 -8.85 -2.35
CA SER A 151 8.31 -9.40 -1.05
C SER A 151 7.89 -8.41 0.03
N PHE A 152 7.05 -8.82 0.98
CA PHE A 152 6.52 -7.93 2.00
C PHE A 152 6.77 -8.47 3.40
N THR A 153 7.45 -7.67 4.23
CA THR A 153 7.69 -7.97 5.65
C THR A 153 7.29 -6.79 6.52
N PRO A 154 6.27 -6.95 7.38
CA PRO A 154 5.94 -5.96 8.39
C PRO A 154 6.65 -6.24 9.72
N THR A 155 7.04 -5.17 10.41
CA THR A 155 7.58 -5.18 11.77
C THR A 155 6.73 -4.30 12.68
N LEU A 156 6.41 -4.84 13.86
CA LEU A 156 5.69 -4.12 14.90
C LEU A 156 6.68 -3.27 15.72
N LEU A 157 6.36 -1.99 15.89
CA LEU A 157 7.15 -1.02 16.65
C LEU A 157 6.60 -0.83 18.06
N PRO A 158 7.44 -0.42 19.03
CA PRO A 158 7.03 -0.12 20.40
C PRO A 158 6.40 1.30 20.51
N ILE A 159 5.54 1.66 19.56
CA ILE A 159 4.83 2.95 19.49
C ILE A 159 3.36 2.71 19.15
N SER A 160 2.50 3.70 19.42
CA SER A 160 1.06 3.55 19.20
C SER A 160 0.66 3.64 17.71
N ARG A 161 1.16 4.64 16.98
CA ARG A 161 0.68 5.02 15.64
C ARG A 161 1.82 5.25 14.66
N GLY A 162 1.48 5.30 13.38
CA GLY A 162 2.36 5.60 12.26
C GLY A 162 2.86 4.34 11.56
N ILE A 163 3.10 4.47 10.26
CA ILE A 163 3.71 3.47 9.40
C ILE A 163 4.92 4.12 8.72
N ILE A 164 5.99 3.37 8.54
CA ILE A 164 7.07 3.75 7.63
C ILE A 164 7.40 2.54 6.75
N THR A 165 7.26 2.72 5.44
CA THR A 165 7.40 1.69 4.43
C THR A 165 8.66 1.96 3.64
N ASN A 166 9.67 1.10 3.77
CA ASN A 166 10.90 1.16 3.01
C ASN A 166 10.78 0.21 1.82
N ILE A 167 10.93 0.74 0.62
CA ILE A 167 10.66 0.03 -0.62
C ILE A 167 11.94 0.05 -1.44
N HIS A 168 12.41 -1.13 -1.81
CA HIS A 168 13.64 -1.31 -2.56
C HIS A 168 13.31 -1.81 -3.97
N ILE A 169 13.78 -1.07 -4.97
CA ILE A 169 13.56 -1.36 -6.40
C ILE A 169 14.91 -1.38 -7.10
N PHE A 170 15.24 -2.50 -7.74
CA PHE A 170 16.48 -2.65 -8.48
C PHE A 170 16.27 -2.24 -9.94
N LEU A 171 17.16 -1.38 -10.43
CA LEU A 171 17.16 -0.93 -11.82
C LEU A 171 17.96 -1.89 -12.69
N LYS A 172 17.59 -2.01 -13.96
CA LYS A 172 18.45 -2.65 -14.96
C LYS A 172 19.67 -1.77 -15.21
N GLU A 173 20.81 -2.40 -15.54
CA GLU A 173 22.12 -1.73 -15.61
C GLU A 173 22.15 -0.51 -16.53
N ASN A 174 21.41 -0.55 -17.64
CA ASN A 174 21.35 0.52 -18.63
C ASN A 174 20.43 1.69 -18.27
N PHE A 175 19.77 1.67 -17.12
CA PHE A 175 18.89 2.76 -16.68
C PHE A 175 19.57 3.66 -15.65
N GLY A 176 20.16 3.07 -14.59
CA GLY A 176 21.11 3.77 -13.71
C GLY A 176 20.63 5.10 -13.12
N ALA A 177 21.57 6.02 -12.91
CA ALA A 177 21.31 7.34 -12.34
C ALA A 177 20.42 8.24 -13.23
N ALA A 178 20.61 8.20 -14.55
CA ALA A 178 19.77 8.95 -15.49
C ALA A 178 18.30 8.49 -15.39
N GLY A 179 18.10 7.18 -15.30
CA GLY A 179 16.78 6.60 -15.12
C GLY A 179 16.13 6.91 -13.77
N PHE A 180 16.93 7.04 -12.70
CA PHE A 180 16.43 7.56 -11.44
C PHE A 180 15.87 8.98 -11.58
N ASN A 181 16.56 9.87 -12.29
CA ASN A 181 16.06 11.24 -12.51
C ASN A 181 14.74 11.23 -13.29
N GLU A 182 14.63 10.39 -14.34
CA GLU A 182 13.37 10.22 -15.08
C GLU A 182 12.21 9.72 -14.20
N ILE A 183 12.50 8.84 -13.25
CA ILE A 183 11.51 8.37 -12.26
C ILE A 183 11.16 9.50 -11.31
N ALA A 184 12.13 10.21 -10.74
CA ALA A 184 11.88 11.30 -9.80
C ALA A 184 11.01 12.41 -10.42
N GLU A 185 11.33 12.83 -11.66
CA GLU A 185 10.51 13.78 -12.43
C GLU A 185 9.08 13.27 -12.63
N HIS A 186 8.92 11.95 -12.84
CA HIS A 186 7.60 11.35 -12.96
C HIS A 186 6.82 11.40 -11.65
N TYR A 187 7.45 11.14 -10.50
CA TYR A 187 6.81 11.30 -9.19
C TYR A 187 6.35 12.73 -8.98
N THR A 188 7.20 13.72 -9.28
CA THR A 188 6.84 15.14 -9.21
C THR A 188 5.61 15.43 -10.07
N LYS A 189 5.55 14.87 -11.29
CA LYS A 189 4.41 15.09 -12.18
C LYS A 189 3.11 14.48 -11.65
N ILE A 190 3.12 13.24 -11.15
CA ILE A 190 1.88 12.55 -10.74
C ILE A 190 1.33 13.04 -9.40
N TYR A 191 2.19 13.57 -8.53
CA TYR A 191 1.79 14.07 -7.20
C TYR A 191 1.71 15.59 -7.12
N LYS A 192 2.01 16.33 -8.20
CA LYS A 192 2.04 17.80 -8.20
C LYS A 192 0.77 18.44 -7.64
N ASP A 193 -0.38 17.91 -8.02
CA ASP A 193 -1.70 18.46 -7.68
C ASP A 193 -2.41 17.63 -6.59
N GLU A 194 -1.71 16.68 -5.97
CA GLU A 194 -2.25 15.84 -4.90
C GLU A 194 -2.10 16.51 -3.54
N PHE A 195 -3.22 16.87 -2.92
CA PHE A 195 -3.23 17.64 -1.68
C PHE A 195 -2.57 16.90 -0.50
N PHE A 196 -2.74 15.57 -0.45
CA PHE A 196 -2.30 14.76 0.68
C PHE A 196 -0.95 14.08 0.47
N VAL A 197 -0.42 14.05 -0.76
CA VAL A 197 0.88 13.42 -1.03
C VAL A 197 1.96 14.48 -1.17
N ARG A 198 3.03 14.36 -0.39
CA ARG A 198 4.16 15.29 -0.41
C ARG A 198 5.44 14.54 -0.74
N LEU A 199 6.21 15.06 -1.69
CA LEU A 199 7.57 14.62 -1.93
C LEU A 199 8.51 15.41 -1.03
N VAL A 200 9.35 14.72 -0.26
CA VAL A 200 10.19 15.32 0.78
C VAL A 200 11.60 14.71 0.80
N ASP A 201 12.56 15.51 1.25
CA ASP A 201 13.95 15.09 1.46
C ASP A 201 14.08 14.44 2.84
N GLY A 202 13.76 13.14 2.90
CA GLY A 202 13.73 12.36 4.12
C GLY A 202 12.38 12.42 4.83
N VAL A 203 12.12 11.40 5.62
CA VAL A 203 10.83 11.21 6.29
C VAL A 203 11.04 10.88 7.76
N GLN A 204 10.17 11.41 8.64
CA GLN A 204 10.08 10.96 10.02
C GLN A 204 8.63 10.66 10.38
N LEU A 205 8.42 9.52 11.03
CA LEU A 205 7.08 9.02 11.31
C LEU A 205 6.19 10.05 12.06
N LYS A 206 6.79 10.97 12.84
CA LYS A 206 6.11 12.05 13.54
C LYS A 206 5.48 13.11 12.62
N ASP A 207 6.02 13.32 11.43
CA ASP A 207 5.63 14.41 10.52
C ASP A 207 4.20 14.23 9.98
N VAL A 208 3.73 12.98 9.93
CA VAL A 208 2.39 12.62 9.42
C VAL A 208 1.42 12.17 10.53
N LEU A 209 1.87 12.07 11.78
CA LEU A 209 1.01 11.61 12.88
C LEU A 209 -0.24 12.51 13.03
N HIS A 210 -1.41 11.88 13.10
CA HIS A 210 -2.71 12.55 13.23
C HIS A 210 -3.08 13.46 12.07
N THR A 211 -2.45 13.26 10.90
CA THR A 211 -2.82 13.90 9.64
C THR A 211 -3.39 12.87 8.66
N ASN A 212 -3.80 13.32 7.48
CA ASN A 212 -4.09 12.45 6.34
C ASN A 212 -2.97 12.52 5.28
N LEU A 213 -1.79 13.03 5.65
CA LEU A 213 -0.68 13.24 4.74
C LEU A 213 0.04 11.91 4.52
N CYS A 214 0.49 11.70 3.29
CA CYS A 214 1.43 10.66 2.90
C CYS A 214 2.69 11.34 2.40
N GLU A 215 3.81 11.11 3.08
CA GLU A 215 5.11 11.65 2.66
C GLU A 215 5.91 10.58 1.94
N ILE A 216 6.57 10.97 0.85
CA ILE A 216 7.37 10.06 0.03
C ILE A 216 8.75 10.69 -0.19
N SER A 217 9.80 9.94 0.17
CA SER A 217 11.19 10.28 -0.16
C SER A 217 11.74 9.28 -1.18
N LEU A 218 12.45 9.79 -2.19
CA LEU A 218 13.10 9.01 -3.23
C LEU A 218 14.62 9.12 -3.08
N ASN A 219 15.30 7.99 -3.02
CA ASN A 219 16.75 7.93 -2.85
C ASN A 219 17.34 6.98 -3.88
N PHE A 220 18.54 7.27 -4.36
CA PHE A 220 19.26 6.41 -5.30
C PHE A 220 20.58 5.94 -4.70
N ASP A 221 20.76 4.62 -4.65
CA ASP A 221 22.01 3.97 -4.28
C ASP A 221 22.73 3.55 -5.57
N ALA A 222 23.73 4.34 -5.95
CA ALA A 222 24.55 4.09 -7.13
C ALA A 222 25.43 2.83 -6.99
N HIS A 223 25.80 2.42 -5.78
CA HIS A 223 26.64 1.24 -5.57
C HIS A 223 25.89 -0.05 -5.90
N THR A 224 24.61 -0.13 -5.53
CA THR A 224 23.76 -1.30 -5.79
C THR A 224 22.77 -1.14 -6.94
N ASN A 225 22.84 0.00 -7.65
CA ASN A 225 21.94 0.40 -8.73
C ASN A 225 20.45 0.24 -8.35
N ARG A 226 20.07 0.85 -7.22
CA ARG A 226 18.78 0.63 -6.57
C ARG A 226 18.13 1.93 -6.14
N ILE A 227 16.82 2.01 -6.31
CA ILE A 227 16.00 3.08 -5.74
C ILE A 227 15.48 2.61 -4.38
N ILE A 228 15.59 3.50 -3.40
CA ILE A 228 15.03 3.33 -2.06
C ILE A 228 13.94 4.39 -1.91
N ILE A 229 12.69 3.94 -1.91
CA ILE A 229 11.52 4.78 -1.71
C ILE A 229 11.06 4.60 -0.28
N ILE A 230 10.87 5.69 0.46
CA ILE A 230 10.35 5.63 1.82
C ILE A 230 9.02 6.37 1.83
N SER A 231 7.95 5.70 2.26
CA SER A 231 6.61 6.28 2.39
C SER A 231 6.06 6.13 3.81
N GLN A 232 5.31 7.12 4.30
CA GLN A 232 4.68 7.11 5.63
C GLN A 232 3.32 7.77 5.64
#